data_AF-A0A523J695-F1
#
_entry.id   AF-A0A523J695-F1
#
_cell.length_a   1.000
_cell.length_b   1.000
_cell.length_c   1.000
_cell.angle_alpha   90.00
_cell.angle_beta   90.00
_cell.angle_gamma   90.00
#
_symmetry.space_group_name_H-M   'P 1'
#
loop_
_entity.id
_entity.type
_entity.pdbx_description
1 polymer ?
#
loop_
_entity_poly.entity_id
_entity_poly.type
_entity_poly.pdbx_seq_one_letter_code
_entity_poly.pdbx_strand_id
1 'polypeptide(L)'
;MKLIPLLLLLPLYCFSAENLEILELDSGSCWIDETSSKIVSFGENKNFTIDERALFSITAEIEKKLKAYKVILPEKRKLYLYCNSTAAHLVLKFQGKGQGICAWASHNGKDLSLDFLGNYEGNTKGICEGAIPGELLVYGELPSFIDPVWDRYILLAGPRKIILTKSYYFKEDKVIKRLKEHFPGVKIERNYMIRQTGEYMELTTTEFGN
;
A
#
# COMPACT_ATOMS: atom_id res chain seq x y z
N MET A 1 -33.01 47.97 -62.01
CA MET A 1 -33.08 47.59 -60.59
C MET A 1 -32.04 46.50 -60.36
N LYS A 2 -31.00 46.78 -59.56
CA LYS A 2 -29.92 45.82 -59.25
C LYS A 2 -30.04 45.44 -57.77
N LEU A 3 -30.13 44.15 -57.48
CA LEU A 3 -30.10 43.60 -56.11
C LEU A 3 -28.70 43.82 -55.51
N ILE A 4 -28.65 44.47 -54.35
CA ILE A 4 -27.46 44.51 -53.49
C ILE A 4 -27.52 43.25 -52.62
N PRO A 5 -26.49 42.39 -52.59
CA PRO A 5 -26.49 41.26 -51.68
C PRO A 5 -26.19 41.79 -50.28
N LEU A 6 -27.15 41.62 -49.38
CA LEU A 6 -27.00 41.80 -47.95
C LEU A 6 -26.01 40.75 -47.45
N LEU A 7 -24.75 41.15 -47.27
CA LEU A 7 -23.72 40.32 -46.68
C LEU A 7 -24.10 40.08 -45.20
N LEU A 8 -24.71 38.93 -44.93
CA LEU A 8 -24.98 38.42 -43.59
C LEU A 8 -23.64 38.24 -42.85
N LEU A 9 -23.26 39.25 -42.09
CA LEU A 9 -22.32 39.14 -40.97
C LEU A 9 -22.99 38.25 -39.91
N LEU A 10 -22.82 36.94 -40.03
CA LEU A 10 -23.05 36.00 -38.94
C LEU A 10 -22.08 36.37 -37.82
N PRO A 11 -22.54 36.78 -36.63
CA PRO A 11 -21.67 36.81 -35.47
C PRO A 11 -21.37 35.34 -35.15
N LEU A 12 -20.13 34.93 -35.43
CA LEU A 12 -19.51 33.75 -34.84
C LEU A 12 -19.56 33.93 -33.32
N TYR A 13 -20.65 33.46 -32.71
CA TYR A 13 -20.65 33.11 -31.29
C TYR A 13 -19.68 31.94 -31.15
N CYS A 14 -18.40 32.28 -30.97
CA CYS A 14 -17.48 31.41 -30.26
C CYS A 14 -18.11 31.21 -28.89
N PHE A 15 -18.78 30.08 -28.71
CA PHE A 15 -18.94 29.51 -27.38
C PHE A 15 -17.51 29.34 -26.86
N SER A 16 -17.07 30.32 -26.07
CA SER A 16 -15.93 30.15 -25.20
C SER A 16 -16.27 28.93 -24.36
N ALA A 17 -15.63 27.80 -24.65
CA ALA A 17 -15.54 26.73 -23.68
C ALA A 17 -14.99 27.42 -22.43
N GLU A 18 -15.85 27.61 -21.44
CA GLU A 18 -15.44 28.13 -20.15
C GLU A 18 -14.24 27.29 -19.75
N ASN A 19 -13.10 27.96 -19.57
CA ASN A 19 -11.96 27.40 -18.87
C ASN A 19 -12.52 26.94 -17.52
N LEU A 20 -12.92 25.68 -17.44
CA LEU A 20 -12.89 24.92 -16.22
C LEU A 20 -11.43 24.97 -15.81
N GLU A 21 -11.07 26.02 -15.08
CA GLU A 21 -9.97 25.98 -14.13
C GLU A 21 -10.31 24.79 -13.24
N ILE A 22 -9.76 23.64 -13.59
CA ILE A 22 -9.56 22.56 -12.63
C ILE A 22 -8.67 23.23 -11.59
N LEU A 23 -9.29 23.79 -10.55
CA LEU A 23 -8.64 24.12 -9.29
C LEU A 23 -7.70 22.96 -9.03
N GLU A 24 -6.38 23.22 -9.05
CA GLU A 24 -5.34 22.19 -8.94
C GLU A 24 -5.80 21.17 -7.90
N LEU A 25 -6.28 20.01 -8.39
CA LEU A 25 -6.68 18.94 -7.51
C LEU A 25 -5.38 18.56 -6.83
N ASP A 26 -5.36 18.77 -5.51
CA ASP A 26 -4.14 18.62 -4.70
C ASP A 26 -3.44 17.34 -5.15
N SER A 27 -2.19 17.47 -5.55
CA SER A 27 -1.36 16.40 -6.11
C SER A 27 -1.40 15.11 -5.27
N GLY A 28 -1.81 15.20 -4.00
CA GLY A 28 -2.07 14.09 -3.09
C GLY A 28 -3.34 13.25 -3.30
N SER A 29 -4.25 13.69 -4.16
CA SER A 29 -5.62 13.16 -4.22
C SER A 29 -5.77 12.06 -5.28
N CYS A 30 -6.80 11.23 -5.09
CA CYS A 30 -7.35 10.40 -6.16
C CYS A 30 -8.84 10.63 -6.30
N TRP A 31 -9.33 10.44 -7.52
CA TRP A 31 -10.74 10.32 -7.80
C TRP A 31 -11.06 8.89 -8.21
N ILE A 32 -12.19 8.37 -7.75
CA ILE A 32 -12.72 7.07 -8.13
C ILE A 32 -14.11 7.23 -8.74
N ASP A 33 -14.31 6.63 -9.90
CA ASP A 33 -15.63 6.37 -10.46
C ASP A 33 -16.15 5.06 -9.89
N GLU A 34 -17.09 5.12 -8.95
CA GLU A 34 -17.67 3.92 -8.32
C GLU A 34 -18.40 3.02 -9.32
N THR A 35 -18.86 3.53 -10.47
CA THR A 35 -19.60 2.74 -11.46
C THR A 35 -18.69 1.93 -12.38
N SER A 36 -17.51 2.46 -12.68
CA SER A 36 -16.56 1.84 -13.61
C SER A 36 -15.27 1.36 -12.95
N SER A 37 -15.17 1.54 -11.63
CA SER A 37 -13.96 1.22 -10.82
C SER A 37 -12.71 1.92 -11.35
N LYS A 38 -12.90 3.02 -12.08
CA LYS A 38 -11.84 3.79 -12.70
C LYS A 38 -11.28 4.74 -11.66
N ILE A 39 -9.97 4.66 -11.47
CA ILE A 39 -9.22 5.49 -10.56
C ILE A 39 -8.38 6.46 -11.38
N VAL A 40 -8.41 7.73 -10.97
CA VAL A 40 -7.52 8.78 -11.46
C VAL A 40 -6.63 9.21 -10.30
N SER A 41 -5.32 9.02 -10.47
CA SER A 41 -4.28 9.48 -9.57
C SER A 41 -3.72 10.80 -10.09
N PHE A 42 -3.96 11.89 -9.36
CA PHE A 42 -3.46 13.21 -9.76
C PHE A 42 -1.95 13.32 -9.53
N GLY A 43 -1.42 12.70 -8.47
CA GLY A 43 0.02 12.67 -8.18
C GLY A 43 0.87 11.95 -9.24
N GLU A 44 0.33 10.92 -9.87
CA GLU A 44 1.02 10.22 -10.98
C GLU A 44 0.63 10.70 -12.36
N ASN A 45 -0.40 11.54 -12.48
CA ASN A 45 -1.05 11.87 -13.74
C ASN A 45 -1.41 10.60 -14.55
N LYS A 46 -2.00 9.62 -13.86
CA LYS A 46 -2.39 8.33 -14.45
C LYS A 46 -3.83 8.00 -14.11
N ASN A 47 -4.45 7.23 -14.99
CA ASN A 47 -5.72 6.56 -14.68
C ASN A 47 -5.60 5.07 -14.96
N PHE A 48 -6.34 4.28 -14.19
CA PHE A 48 -6.40 2.84 -14.32
C PHE A 48 -7.74 2.33 -13.80
N THR A 49 -8.13 1.13 -14.21
CA THR A 49 -9.35 0.49 -13.73
C THR A 49 -8.95 -0.72 -12.91
N ILE A 50 -9.57 -0.88 -11.74
CA ILE A 50 -9.44 -2.11 -10.95
C ILE A 50 -10.64 -2.99 -11.27
N ASP A 51 -10.41 -4.11 -11.92
CA ASP A 51 -11.43 -5.12 -12.17
C ASP A 51 -11.19 -6.40 -11.34
N GLU A 52 -12.17 -7.31 -11.36
CA GLU A 52 -12.07 -8.58 -10.66
C GLU A 52 -10.85 -9.40 -11.09
N ARG A 53 -10.45 -9.32 -12.36
CA ARG A 53 -9.28 -10.04 -12.90
C ARG A 53 -7.99 -9.54 -12.28
N ALA A 54 -7.82 -8.23 -12.16
CA ALA A 54 -6.67 -7.61 -11.51
C ALA A 54 -6.63 -8.00 -10.03
N LEU A 55 -7.77 -7.95 -9.33
CA LEU A 55 -7.89 -8.38 -7.93
C LEU A 55 -7.57 -9.87 -7.74
N PHE A 56 -8.03 -10.72 -8.65
CA PHE A 56 -7.72 -12.15 -8.64
C PHE A 56 -6.22 -12.40 -8.86
N SER A 57 -5.62 -11.74 -9.85
CA SER A 57 -4.20 -11.86 -10.19
C SER A 57 -3.30 -11.48 -9.02
N ILE A 58 -3.54 -10.31 -8.41
CA ILE A 58 -2.73 -9.85 -7.27
C ILE A 58 -2.93 -10.73 -6.04
N THR A 59 -4.14 -11.23 -5.80
CA THR A 59 -4.41 -12.17 -4.69
C THR A 59 -3.64 -13.48 -4.89
N ALA A 60 -3.65 -14.04 -6.11
CA ALA A 60 -2.89 -15.24 -6.44
C ALA A 60 -1.38 -15.03 -6.30
N GLU A 61 -0.85 -13.85 -6.65
CA GLU A 61 0.56 -13.51 -6.41
C GLU A 61 0.88 -13.51 -4.91
N ILE A 62 0.03 -12.89 -4.09
CA ILE A 62 0.19 -12.84 -2.63
C ILE A 62 0.20 -14.26 -2.04
N GLU A 63 -0.77 -15.10 -2.40
CA GLU A 63 -0.84 -16.50 -1.94
C GLU A 63 0.42 -17.28 -2.32
N LYS A 64 0.89 -17.13 -3.55
CA LYS A 64 2.12 -17.77 -4.03
C LYS A 64 3.33 -17.37 -3.17
N LYS A 65 3.47 -16.08 -2.82
CA LYS A 65 4.58 -15.61 -1.97
C LYS A 65 4.45 -16.14 -0.54
N LEU A 66 3.24 -16.13 0.04
CA LEU A 66 3.00 -16.63 1.39
C LEU A 66 3.21 -18.15 1.54
N LYS A 67 2.94 -18.91 0.48
CA LYS A 67 3.17 -20.37 0.46
C LYS A 67 4.63 -20.74 0.76
N ALA A 68 5.59 -19.94 0.29
CA ALA A 68 7.01 -20.15 0.57
C ALA A 68 7.33 -20.05 2.08
N TYR A 69 6.51 -19.33 2.85
CA TYR A 69 6.68 -19.14 4.29
C TYR A 69 5.72 -20.02 5.13
N LYS A 70 4.93 -20.88 4.48
CA LYS A 70 3.87 -21.69 5.10
C LYS A 70 2.82 -20.84 5.84
N VAL A 71 2.51 -19.67 5.30
CA VAL A 71 1.47 -18.77 5.81
C VAL A 71 0.22 -18.96 4.96
N ILE A 72 -0.93 -19.15 5.62
CA ILE A 72 -2.23 -19.25 4.96
C ILE A 72 -2.82 -17.83 4.88
N LEU A 73 -3.26 -17.43 3.70
CA LEU A 73 -3.91 -16.13 3.50
C LEU A 73 -5.29 -16.15 4.19
N PRO A 74 -5.61 -15.19 5.05
CA PRO A 74 -6.94 -15.11 5.65
C PRO A 74 -8.02 -14.81 4.60
N GLU A 75 -9.20 -15.44 4.74
CA GLU A 75 -10.33 -15.27 3.82
C GLU A 75 -10.92 -13.85 3.85
N LYS A 76 -11.00 -13.26 5.05
CA LYS A 76 -11.53 -11.91 5.21
C LYS A 76 -10.50 -10.90 4.72
N ARG A 77 -10.87 -10.13 3.70
CA ARG A 77 -10.08 -9.03 3.17
C ARG A 77 -10.87 -7.73 3.17
N LYS A 78 -10.16 -6.64 3.42
CA LYS A 78 -10.59 -5.28 3.12
C LYS A 78 -9.68 -4.68 2.07
N LEU A 79 -10.22 -3.80 1.27
CA LEU A 79 -9.50 -3.13 0.21
C LEU A 79 -9.50 -1.63 0.50
N TYR A 80 -8.38 -0.97 0.28
CA TYR A 80 -8.28 0.47 0.39
C TYR A 80 -7.56 1.02 -0.83
N LEU A 81 -8.02 2.16 -1.31
CA LEU A 81 -7.24 3.03 -2.17
C LEU A 81 -6.43 3.96 -1.27
N TYR A 82 -5.12 4.00 -1.45
CA TYR A 82 -4.23 4.93 -0.79
C TYR A 82 -3.63 5.88 -1.82
N CYS A 83 -3.77 7.17 -1.61
CA CYS A 83 -3.27 8.18 -2.55
C CYS A 83 -2.40 9.20 -1.83
N ASN A 84 -1.27 9.51 -2.44
CA ASN A 84 -0.38 10.55 -1.96
C ASN A 84 0.10 11.39 -3.15
N SER A 85 0.98 12.36 -2.87
CA SER A 85 1.45 13.33 -3.86
C SER A 85 2.23 12.73 -5.03
N THR A 86 2.52 11.43 -5.00
CA THR A 86 3.43 10.75 -5.93
C THR A 86 2.87 9.47 -6.53
N ALA A 87 1.88 8.85 -5.90
CA ALA A 87 1.45 7.49 -6.21
C ALA A 87 0.02 7.19 -5.71
N ALA A 88 -0.67 6.34 -6.47
CA ALA A 88 -1.85 5.62 -6.00
C ALA A 88 -1.52 4.14 -5.77
N HIS A 89 -1.83 3.65 -4.57
CA HIS A 89 -1.62 2.27 -4.17
C HIS A 89 -2.94 1.60 -3.80
N LEU A 90 -3.09 0.36 -4.24
CA LEU A 90 -4.11 -0.54 -3.74
C LEU A 90 -3.58 -1.27 -2.51
N VAL A 91 -4.28 -1.16 -1.38
CA VAL A 91 -3.90 -1.79 -0.12
C VAL A 91 -4.89 -2.89 0.23
N LEU A 92 -4.42 -4.13 0.19
CA LEU A 92 -5.19 -5.31 0.59
C LEU A 92 -4.85 -5.67 2.04
N LYS A 93 -5.86 -5.61 2.90
CA LYS A 93 -5.76 -5.93 4.32
C LYS A 93 -6.49 -7.24 4.60
N PHE A 94 -5.75 -8.33 4.77
CA PHE A 94 -6.31 -9.63 5.13
C PHE A 94 -6.31 -9.80 6.65
N GLN A 95 -7.44 -10.21 7.22
CA GLN A 95 -7.66 -10.31 8.67
C GLN A 95 -7.86 -11.76 9.09
N GLY A 96 -6.93 -12.28 9.91
CA GLY A 96 -7.01 -13.59 10.55
C GLY A 96 -7.20 -13.50 12.07
N LYS A 97 -7.30 -14.65 12.74
CA LYS A 97 -7.33 -14.72 14.21
C LYS A 97 -5.95 -14.34 14.77
N GLY A 98 -5.85 -13.15 15.35
CA GLY A 98 -4.65 -12.67 16.07
C GLY A 98 -3.49 -12.19 15.19
N GLN A 99 -3.62 -12.23 13.86
CA GLN A 99 -2.59 -11.79 12.92
C GLN A 99 -3.23 -11.41 11.58
N GLY A 100 -2.61 -10.49 10.83
CA GLY A 100 -3.07 -10.08 9.51
C GLY A 100 -1.94 -9.97 8.51
N ILE A 101 -2.31 -9.97 7.23
CA ILE A 101 -1.42 -9.76 6.09
C ILE A 101 -1.78 -8.44 5.42
N CYS A 102 -0.77 -7.62 5.16
CA CYS A 102 -0.92 -6.37 4.44
C CYS A 102 -0.17 -6.47 3.12
N ALA A 103 -0.86 -6.19 2.02
CA ALA A 103 -0.25 -6.13 0.70
C ALA A 103 -0.53 -4.75 0.08
N TRP A 104 0.52 -4.14 -0.45
CA TRP A 104 0.43 -2.90 -1.21
C TRP A 104 0.79 -3.20 -2.66
N ALA A 105 -0.03 -2.73 -3.58
CA ALA A 105 0.17 -2.91 -5.01
C ALA A 105 0.01 -1.60 -5.76
N SER A 106 0.81 -1.41 -6.80
CA SER A 106 0.73 -0.28 -7.72
C SER A 106 0.30 -0.75 -9.10
N HIS A 107 -0.38 0.11 -9.84
CA HIS A 107 -0.67 -0.16 -11.25
C HIS A 107 0.52 0.23 -12.12
N ASN A 108 1.07 -0.73 -12.87
CA ASN A 108 2.26 -0.50 -13.72
C ASN A 108 1.92 -0.04 -15.15
N GLY A 109 0.65 0.29 -15.42
CA GLY A 109 0.15 0.66 -16.74
C GLY A 109 -0.56 -0.49 -17.48
N LYS A 110 -0.36 -1.73 -17.04
CA LYS A 110 -1.04 -2.91 -17.61
C LYS A 110 -1.75 -3.74 -16.55
N ASP A 111 -1.08 -4.01 -15.44
CA ASP A 111 -1.55 -4.90 -14.39
C ASP A 111 -1.20 -4.30 -13.00
N LEU A 112 -1.81 -4.84 -11.95
CA LEU A 112 -1.37 -4.60 -10.56
C LEU A 112 -0.08 -5.37 -10.29
N SER A 113 0.90 -4.70 -9.67
CA SER A 113 2.16 -5.27 -9.24
C SER A 113 2.31 -5.14 -7.74
N LEU A 114 2.70 -6.22 -7.06
CA LEU A 114 2.91 -6.21 -5.61
C LEU A 114 4.17 -5.43 -5.22
N ASP A 115 4.01 -4.29 -4.57
CA ASP A 115 5.11 -3.45 -4.07
C ASP A 115 5.64 -3.94 -2.73
N PHE A 116 4.72 -4.33 -1.86
CA PHE A 116 5.05 -4.72 -0.49
C PHE A 116 4.09 -5.77 0.04
N LEU A 117 4.64 -6.71 0.79
CA LEU A 117 3.90 -7.74 1.51
C LEU A 117 4.47 -7.85 2.92
N GLY A 118 3.65 -7.54 3.90
CA GLY A 118 4.01 -7.54 5.32
C GLY A 118 2.99 -8.25 6.19
N ASN A 119 3.33 -8.46 7.46
CA ASN A 119 2.38 -8.84 8.48
C ASN A 119 2.00 -7.66 9.36
N TYR A 120 0.88 -7.74 10.06
CA TYR A 120 0.56 -6.79 11.11
C TYR A 120 -0.19 -7.51 12.23
N GLU A 121 -0.01 -7.01 13.45
CA GLU A 121 -0.74 -7.47 14.63
C GLU A 121 -1.42 -6.25 15.27
N GLY A 122 -2.62 -6.46 15.82
CA GLY A 122 -3.31 -5.46 16.64
C GLY A 122 -3.94 -4.27 15.91
N ASN A 123 -3.55 -3.96 14.67
CA ASN A 123 -4.15 -2.85 13.93
C ASN A 123 -5.42 -3.25 13.15
N THR A 124 -6.56 -3.30 13.84
CA THR A 124 -7.86 -3.66 13.23
C THR A 124 -8.55 -2.50 12.50
N LYS A 125 -8.11 -1.25 12.67
CA LYS A 125 -8.75 -0.05 12.12
C LYS A 125 -7.83 0.65 11.10
N GLY A 126 -8.39 1.45 10.19
CA GLY A 126 -7.61 2.20 9.18
C GLY A 126 -6.78 1.34 8.21
N ILE A 127 -5.93 2.02 7.43
CA ILE A 127 -4.97 1.38 6.52
C ILE A 127 -3.98 0.51 7.29
N CYS A 128 -3.53 -0.57 6.67
CA CYS A 128 -2.49 -1.39 7.26
C CYS A 128 -1.11 -0.84 6.87
N GLU A 129 -0.34 -0.45 7.88
CA GLU A 129 1.11 -0.26 7.78
C GLU A 129 1.76 -1.59 8.15
N GLY A 130 1.97 -2.46 7.16
CA GLY A 130 2.54 -3.78 7.42
C GLY A 130 3.99 -3.69 7.92
N ALA A 131 4.35 -4.57 8.84
CA ALA A 131 5.73 -4.81 9.23
C ALA A 131 6.49 -5.54 8.11
N ILE A 132 7.75 -5.15 7.93
CA ILE A 132 8.64 -5.73 6.94
C ILE A 132 9.01 -7.13 7.42
N PRO A 133 8.65 -8.20 6.68
CA PRO A 133 8.90 -9.56 7.14
C PRO A 133 10.38 -9.81 7.35
N GLY A 134 10.70 -10.41 8.49
CA GLY A 134 12.07 -10.69 8.88
C GLY A 134 12.85 -9.51 9.42
N GLU A 135 12.26 -8.32 9.59
CA GLU A 135 12.97 -7.18 10.16
C GLU A 135 12.41 -6.78 11.54
N LEU A 136 13.31 -6.74 12.53
CA LEU A 136 13.00 -6.26 13.88
C LEU A 136 13.86 -5.04 14.21
N LEU A 137 13.32 -4.16 15.04
CA LEU A 137 14.05 -3.06 15.66
C LEU A 137 14.26 -3.36 17.14
N VAL A 138 15.47 -3.08 17.60
CA VAL A 138 15.90 -3.29 18.98
C VAL A 138 16.44 -2.00 19.56
N TYR A 139 15.98 -1.65 20.75
CA TYR A 139 16.41 -0.48 21.50
C TYR A 139 16.99 -0.91 22.86
N GLY A 140 18.10 -0.28 23.24
CA GLY A 140 18.82 -0.53 24.48
C GLY A 140 20.14 -1.27 24.30
N GLU A 141 20.82 -1.52 25.43
CA GLU A 141 22.06 -2.29 25.47
C GLU A 141 21.75 -3.78 25.44
N LEU A 142 22.10 -4.45 24.33
CA LEU A 142 22.08 -5.91 24.27
C LEU A 142 23.34 -6.44 24.97
N PRO A 143 23.23 -7.42 25.88
CA PRO A 143 24.39 -8.20 26.31
C PRO A 143 25.07 -8.79 25.08
N SER A 144 26.40 -8.78 25.08
CA SER A 144 27.22 -9.45 24.07
C SER A 144 26.96 -10.96 24.09
N PHE A 145 26.04 -11.45 23.26
CA PHE A 145 25.84 -12.87 23.04
C PHE A 145 26.09 -13.24 21.57
N ILE A 146 26.77 -14.37 21.37
CA ILE A 146 27.03 -14.96 20.08
C ILE A 146 25.84 -15.87 19.73
N ASP A 147 24.92 -15.32 18.95
CA ASP A 147 24.14 -16.03 17.93
C ASP A 147 25.04 -16.92 17.06
N PRO A 148 25.11 -18.29 17.13
CA PRO A 148 25.92 -19.08 16.19
C PRO A 148 25.59 -18.84 14.71
N VAL A 149 24.50 -18.12 14.39
CA VAL A 149 24.04 -17.82 13.04
C VAL A 149 24.61 -16.51 12.46
N TRP A 150 25.17 -15.59 13.25
CA TRP A 150 25.41 -14.20 12.80
C TRP A 150 26.81 -13.66 13.15
N ASP A 151 27.79 -13.95 12.28
CA ASP A 151 29.17 -13.45 12.36
C ASP A 151 29.30 -11.93 12.13
N ARG A 152 29.15 -11.11 13.19
CA ARG A 152 30.02 -9.95 13.55
C ARG A 152 29.45 -9.00 14.61
N TYR A 153 30.37 -8.41 15.38
CA TYR A 153 30.20 -7.46 16.47
C TYR A 153 30.37 -6.00 16.02
N ILE A 154 29.50 -5.07 16.46
CA ILE A 154 29.83 -3.63 16.65
C ILE A 154 28.95 -3.04 17.77
N LEU A 155 29.57 -2.28 18.69
CA LEU A 155 28.93 -1.45 19.73
C LEU A 155 28.63 -0.05 19.16
N LEU A 156 27.36 0.33 19.02
CA LEU A 156 26.94 1.69 18.62
C LEU A 156 25.66 2.10 19.37
N ALA A 157 25.53 3.41 19.65
CA ALA A 157 24.35 4.03 20.22
C ALA A 157 23.25 4.21 19.15
N GLY A 158 22.05 3.70 19.41
CA GLY A 158 20.88 3.83 18.51
C GLY A 158 20.08 2.53 18.32
N PRO A 159 18.92 2.59 17.63
CA PRO A 159 18.15 1.39 17.31
C PRO A 159 18.95 0.45 16.40
N ARG A 160 18.97 -0.84 16.74
CA ARG A 160 19.58 -1.89 15.92
C ARG A 160 18.51 -2.59 15.09
N LYS A 161 18.81 -2.83 13.83
CA LYS A 161 17.98 -3.68 12.97
C LYS A 161 18.47 -5.12 13.01
N ILE A 162 17.59 -6.05 13.37
CA ILE A 162 17.83 -7.49 13.24
C ILE A 162 17.16 -7.96 11.95
N ILE A 163 17.93 -8.64 11.10
CA ILE A 163 17.41 -9.34 9.93
C ILE A 163 17.33 -10.82 10.28
N LEU A 164 16.14 -11.39 10.21
CA LEU A 164 15.90 -12.79 10.47
C LEU A 164 16.23 -13.64 9.25
N THR A 165 16.46 -14.93 9.42
CA THR A 165 16.49 -15.84 8.28
C THR A 165 15.09 -16.03 7.71
N LYS A 166 14.97 -16.32 6.41
CA LYS A 166 13.69 -16.53 5.71
C LYS A 166 12.74 -17.51 6.41
N SER A 167 13.26 -18.49 7.15
CA SER A 167 12.48 -19.45 7.94
C SER A 167 11.64 -18.82 9.06
N TYR A 168 11.99 -17.61 9.50
CA TYR A 168 11.32 -16.84 10.55
C TYR A 168 10.50 -15.65 10.04
N TYR A 169 10.45 -15.42 8.72
CA TYR A 169 9.58 -14.39 8.16
C TYR A 169 8.13 -14.73 8.51
N PHE A 170 7.33 -13.71 8.85
CA PHE A 170 5.95 -13.85 9.33
C PHE A 170 5.83 -14.61 10.67
N LYS A 171 6.93 -14.79 11.40
CA LYS A 171 6.98 -15.43 12.73
C LYS A 171 7.67 -14.54 13.76
N GLU A 172 7.69 -13.23 13.49
CA GLU A 172 8.39 -12.22 14.27
C GLU A 172 7.99 -12.26 15.74
N ASP A 173 6.70 -12.43 16.07
CA ASP A 173 6.24 -12.47 17.47
C ASP A 173 6.86 -13.60 18.27
N LYS A 174 7.07 -14.76 17.64
CA LYS A 174 7.73 -15.90 18.31
C LYS A 174 9.17 -15.56 18.64
N VAL A 175 9.84 -14.83 17.75
CA VAL A 175 11.22 -14.38 17.95
C VAL A 175 11.27 -13.27 18.99
N ILE A 176 10.41 -12.25 18.89
CA ILE A 176 10.28 -11.15 19.85
C ILE A 176 10.03 -11.69 21.26
N LYS A 177 9.08 -12.63 21.41
CA LYS A 177 8.78 -13.26 22.71
C LYS A 177 10.00 -13.95 23.30
N ARG A 178 10.69 -14.79 22.53
CA ARG A 178 11.90 -15.50 22.99
C ARG A 178 13.02 -14.53 23.35
N LEU A 179 13.24 -13.50 22.55
CA LEU A 179 14.27 -12.50 22.83
C LEU A 179 13.94 -11.71 24.11
N LYS A 180 12.67 -11.35 24.36
CA LYS A 180 12.25 -10.68 25.60
C LYS A 180 12.40 -11.58 26.85
N GLU A 181 12.21 -12.89 26.70
CA GLU A 181 12.45 -13.85 27.79
C GLU A 181 13.93 -13.92 28.19
N HIS A 182 14.86 -13.80 27.22
CA HIS A 182 16.31 -13.86 27.47
C HIS A 182 16.92 -12.48 27.80
N PHE A 183 16.30 -11.40 27.31
CA PHE A 183 16.77 -10.03 27.41
C PHE A 183 15.64 -9.10 27.90
N PRO A 184 15.19 -9.23 29.16
CA PRO A 184 14.01 -8.52 29.66
C PRO A 184 14.14 -6.99 29.69
N GLY A 185 15.37 -6.47 29.67
CA GLY A 185 15.66 -5.03 29.61
C GLY A 185 15.67 -4.43 28.20
N VAL A 186 15.49 -5.24 27.16
CA VAL A 186 15.61 -4.81 25.77
C VAL A 186 14.22 -4.59 25.16
N LYS A 187 14.01 -3.42 24.57
CA LYS A 187 12.77 -3.15 23.82
C LYS A 187 12.96 -3.68 22.40
N ILE A 188 12.06 -4.57 22.00
CA ILE A 188 12.07 -5.19 20.66
C ILE A 188 10.71 -5.00 20.03
N GLU A 189 10.72 -4.44 18.83
CA GLU A 189 9.54 -4.12 18.02
C GLU A 189 9.75 -4.61 16.59
N ARG A 190 8.65 -4.74 15.84
CA ARG A 190 8.72 -4.98 14.40
C ARG A 190 9.21 -3.74 13.69
N ASN A 191 9.93 -3.90 12.59
CA ASN A 191 10.21 -2.78 11.69
C ASN A 191 9.00 -2.57 10.76
N TYR A 192 8.42 -1.38 10.78
CA TYR A 192 7.27 -1.04 9.94
C TYR A 192 7.70 -0.21 8.74
N MET A 193 7.04 -0.45 7.60
CA MET A 193 7.26 0.38 6.43
C MET A 193 6.64 1.76 6.66
N ILE A 194 7.47 2.80 6.71
CA ILE A 194 7.01 4.19 6.77
C ILE A 194 6.56 4.61 5.38
N ARG A 195 5.30 5.05 5.26
CA ARG A 195 4.75 5.62 4.03
C ARG A 195 4.69 7.14 4.13
N GLN A 196 4.87 7.81 2.99
CA GLN A 196 4.60 9.25 2.90
C GLN A 196 3.13 9.51 3.19
N THR A 197 2.81 10.59 3.90
CA THR A 197 1.43 11.01 4.20
C THR A 197 0.55 11.02 2.94
N GLY A 198 -0.68 10.57 3.10
CA GLY A 198 -1.65 10.44 2.02
C GLY A 198 -3.05 10.21 2.57
N GLU A 199 -4.01 10.25 1.66
CA GLU A 199 -5.42 9.97 1.93
C GLU A 199 -5.73 8.50 1.65
N TYR A 200 -6.76 7.99 2.33
CA TYR A 200 -7.22 6.63 2.11
C TYR A 200 -8.73 6.53 2.08
N MET A 201 -9.21 5.63 1.23
CA MET A 201 -10.62 5.31 1.06
C MET A 201 -10.78 3.79 1.17
N GLU A 202 -11.66 3.32 2.06
CA GLU A 202 -12.04 1.90 2.09
C GLU A 202 -12.93 1.63 0.88
N LEU A 203 -12.53 0.66 0.06
CA LEU A 203 -13.25 0.29 -1.14
C LEU A 203 -14.21 -0.88 -0.84
N THR A 204 -15.48 -0.70 -1.14
CA THR A 204 -16.50 -1.74 -0.97
C THR A 204 -16.55 -2.66 -2.19
N THR A 205 -16.94 -3.92 -2.02
CA THR A 205 -17.00 -4.89 -3.14
C THR A 205 -17.97 -4.48 -4.25
N THR A 206 -18.96 -3.63 -3.94
CA THR A 206 -19.89 -3.06 -4.91
C THR A 206 -19.24 -2.07 -5.87
N GLU A 207 -18.07 -1.51 -5.52
CA GLU A 207 -17.34 -0.56 -6.36
C GLU A 207 -16.54 -1.22 -7.49
N PHE A 208 -16.50 -2.56 -7.57
CA PHE A 208 -15.69 -3.33 -8.54
C PHE A 208 -16.48 -3.96 -9.69
N GLY A 209 -17.75 -3.58 -9.87
CA GLY A 209 -18.66 -4.16 -10.86
C GLY A 209 -19.10 -5.60 -10.49
N ASN A 210 -20.31 -5.98 -10.92
CA ASN A 210 -20.79 -7.36 -10.91
C ASN A 210 -20.52 -8.04 -12.25
#